data_AF-A0A2R6IA78-F1
#
_entry.id   AF-A0A2R6IA78-F1
#
_cell.length_a   1.000
_cell.length_b   1.000
_cell.length_c   1.000
_cell.angle_alpha   90.00
_cell.angle_beta   90.00
_cell.angle_gamma   90.00
#
_symmetry.space_group_name_H-M   'P 1'
#
loop_
_entity.id
_entity.type
_entity.pdbx_description
1 polymer ?
#
loop_
_entity_poly.entity_id
_entity_poly.type
_entity_poly.pdbx_seq_one_letter_code
_entity_poly.pdbx_strand_id
1 'polypeptide(L)'
;MVALTSTTATSRPVNPADHATALALPSMQRSILLGVVKYLLRRSTPPHAMRAATVLSVLLVVAATGATAPVAAGADTGPSADVTGVAGSHCTFPVTVTDATGTEVTIEDDPQRLVALAPSAAQILWGIGAEDEAVGMPVDYYTGYLNDTEGKTDVVNDDGSVIVEQVVGAQPDLVLAPNVVSNETVQTLRDSGLTVYRFGAAEDLEDVYAKIELYGRLTGNYDEAGRVSARMEGQVEAVRDAVSDEDNPDVFFSLGGGWTAGEDSFIGQLIAAAGGSNIAAGELNRSYGKLSDEVVAQKDPEWVVLNGQFGTVPKTPAFNQSTAVQEGNLVRVDRNFMSQNGPRNVQPLKTMAEAFHPEAYGSIDFSTVETPQPASCTTLTPTADGGTETATADDGTATADGGTRTADPTATAPAADETASTPATAADGPGFTALTGVLALLAAALLFRRREG
;
A
#
# COMPACT_ATOMS: atom_id res chain seq x y z
N MET A 1 -65.77 17.49 -46.99
CA MET A 1 -65.36 17.08 -48.35
C MET A 1 -63.92 16.59 -48.20
N VAL A 2 -63.56 15.31 -48.12
CA VAL A 2 -64.08 13.96 -48.45
C VAL A 2 -63.38 13.02 -47.43
N ALA A 3 -64.06 12.35 -46.48
CA ALA A 3 -64.58 10.97 -46.47
C ALA A 3 -63.52 9.85 -46.69
N LEU A 4 -63.14 9.06 -45.66
CA LEU A 4 -63.63 7.69 -45.27
C LEU A 4 -62.93 6.56 -46.05
N THR A 5 -62.45 5.41 -45.52
CA THR A 5 -62.92 4.42 -44.51
C THR A 5 -61.74 3.54 -44.01
N SER A 6 -61.51 3.29 -42.71
CA SER A 6 -62.01 2.21 -41.81
C SER A 6 -61.67 0.75 -42.18
N THR A 7 -60.99 0.01 -41.26
CA THR A 7 -61.45 -1.27 -40.66
C THR A 7 -60.61 -1.65 -39.41
N THR A 8 -61.33 -1.97 -38.33
CA THR A 8 -61.07 -2.57 -36.99
C THR A 8 -60.17 -3.84 -36.96
N ALA A 9 -59.56 -4.34 -35.87
CA ALA A 9 -60.09 -4.59 -34.51
C ALA A 9 -59.01 -4.93 -33.43
N THR A 10 -59.28 -4.41 -32.23
CA THR A 10 -59.13 -4.84 -30.81
C THR A 10 -58.46 -6.18 -30.36
N SER A 11 -57.42 -6.01 -29.53
CA SER A 11 -57.02 -6.62 -28.22
C SER A 11 -57.09 -8.14 -27.87
N ARG A 12 -55.97 -8.66 -27.30
CA ARG A 12 -55.84 -9.19 -25.92
C ARG A 12 -54.39 -9.63 -25.58
N PRO A 13 -53.98 -9.69 -24.29
CA PRO A 13 -52.60 -9.91 -23.85
C PRO A 13 -52.24 -11.39 -23.71
N VAL A 14 -50.98 -11.76 -23.96
CA VAL A 14 -50.46 -13.13 -23.85
C VAL A 14 -49.59 -13.29 -22.60
N ASN A 15 -49.88 -14.35 -21.86
CA ASN A 15 -49.27 -14.85 -20.62
C ASN A 15 -47.91 -15.53 -20.89
N PRO A 16 -46.87 -15.35 -20.05
CA PRO A 16 -45.57 -16.00 -20.24
C PRO A 16 -45.57 -17.42 -19.65
N ALA A 17 -46.03 -18.39 -20.43
CA ALA A 17 -45.80 -19.81 -20.18
C ALA A 17 -46.03 -20.59 -21.48
N ASP A 18 -45.06 -20.57 -22.39
CA ASP A 18 -44.88 -21.62 -23.39
C ASP A 18 -43.49 -21.46 -24.05
N HIS A 19 -42.90 -22.60 -24.43
CA HIS A 19 -41.54 -22.82 -24.95
C HIS A 19 -40.46 -23.19 -23.92
N ALA A 20 -40.68 -24.33 -23.24
CA ALA A 20 -39.58 -25.21 -22.89
C ALA A 20 -39.33 -26.17 -24.08
N THR A 21 -38.33 -25.86 -24.90
CA THR A 21 -37.82 -26.79 -25.92
C THR A 21 -36.35 -27.07 -25.61
N ALA A 22 -36.09 -28.34 -25.32
CA ALA A 22 -34.81 -28.89 -24.92
C ALA A 22 -33.74 -28.74 -26.02
N LEU A 23 -32.57 -28.22 -25.65
CA LEU A 23 -31.32 -28.38 -26.38
C LEU A 23 -30.37 -29.21 -25.51
N ALA A 24 -30.04 -30.39 -26.04
CA ALA A 24 -29.17 -31.38 -25.44
C ALA A 24 -27.72 -30.90 -25.42
N LEU A 25 -27.08 -30.97 -24.26
CA LEU A 25 -25.63 -30.79 -24.07
C LEU A 25 -24.93 -32.16 -24.04
N PRO A 26 -23.74 -32.30 -24.66
CA PRO A 26 -23.06 -33.58 -24.80
C PRO A 26 -22.42 -34.09 -23.50
N SER A 27 -22.28 -35.41 -23.47
CA SER A 27 -21.85 -36.24 -22.35
C SER A 27 -20.34 -36.26 -22.14
N MET A 28 -19.85 -35.56 -21.11
CA MET A 28 -18.69 -35.96 -20.30
C MET A 28 -18.45 -34.90 -19.20
N GLN A 29 -19.02 -35.15 -18.02
CA GLN A 29 -18.53 -34.76 -16.66
C GLN A 29 -19.63 -34.89 -15.60
N ARG A 30 -20.51 -35.90 -15.76
CA ARG A 30 -21.46 -36.38 -14.73
C ARG A 30 -20.78 -37.07 -13.52
N SER A 31 -19.46 -37.01 -13.39
CA SER A 31 -18.70 -37.77 -12.38
C SER A 31 -18.24 -36.95 -11.17
N ILE A 32 -18.38 -35.62 -11.17
CA ILE A 32 -17.95 -34.78 -10.03
C ILE A 32 -19.14 -34.38 -9.14
N LEU A 33 -20.35 -34.32 -9.70
CA LEU A 33 -21.57 -33.93 -8.96
C LEU A 33 -22.19 -35.06 -8.12
N LEU A 34 -21.83 -36.33 -8.35
CA LEU A 34 -22.24 -37.46 -7.50
C LEU A 34 -21.29 -37.71 -6.31
N GLY A 35 -20.09 -37.12 -6.32
CA GLY A 35 -19.11 -37.23 -5.22
C GLY A 35 -19.45 -36.35 -4.03
N VAL A 36 -19.91 -35.12 -4.28
CA VAL A 36 -20.21 -34.12 -3.24
C VAL A 36 -21.50 -34.46 -2.49
N VAL A 37 -22.49 -35.06 -3.15
CA VAL A 37 -23.75 -35.50 -2.51
C VAL A 37 -23.55 -36.75 -1.63
N LYS A 38 -22.60 -37.64 -1.96
CA LYS A 38 -22.20 -38.76 -1.07
C LYS A 38 -21.30 -38.33 0.09
N TYR A 39 -20.54 -37.25 -0.08
CA TYR A 39 -19.69 -36.68 0.97
C TYR A 39 -20.52 -35.89 2.01
N LEU A 40 -21.57 -35.20 1.57
CA LEU A 40 -22.44 -34.41 2.45
C LEU A 40 -23.58 -35.21 3.14
N LEU A 41 -23.83 -36.45 2.71
CA LEU A 41 -24.78 -37.36 3.39
C LEU A 41 -24.11 -38.29 4.43
N ARG A 42 -22.82 -38.08 4.76
CA ARG A 42 -22.08 -38.90 5.74
C ARG A 42 -21.74 -38.17 7.06
N ARG A 43 -22.31 -36.98 7.31
CA ARG A 43 -22.18 -36.27 8.59
C ARG A 43 -23.53 -35.78 9.10
N SER A 44 -24.22 -36.64 9.86
CA SER A 44 -25.34 -36.26 10.74
C SER A 44 -25.48 -37.25 11.92
N THR A 45 -24.73 -36.97 13.01
CA THR A 45 -25.03 -37.07 14.48
C THR A 45 -25.61 -38.36 15.15
N PRO A 46 -25.56 -38.55 16.51
CA PRO A 46 -24.49 -38.36 17.52
C PRO A 46 -24.37 -39.59 18.53
N PRO A 47 -24.08 -39.53 19.87
CA PRO A 47 -23.01 -40.33 20.52
C PRO A 47 -23.46 -41.35 21.61
N HIS A 48 -22.46 -42.00 22.23
CA HIS A 48 -22.43 -42.84 23.46
C HIS A 48 -22.60 -44.37 23.32
N ALA A 49 -21.53 -45.12 23.66
CA ALA A 49 -21.53 -46.21 24.66
C ALA A 49 -20.21 -47.00 24.68
N MET A 50 -19.39 -46.74 25.69
CA MET A 50 -18.73 -47.68 26.60
C MET A 50 -18.62 -49.16 26.17
N ARG A 51 -17.39 -49.70 26.09
CA ARG A 51 -16.98 -50.98 26.75
C ARG A 51 -15.48 -51.23 26.65
N ALA A 52 -14.91 -51.49 27.82
CA ALA A 52 -13.55 -51.94 28.08
C ALA A 52 -13.36 -53.42 27.72
N ALA A 53 -12.13 -53.82 27.36
CA ALA A 53 -11.51 -55.07 27.79
C ALA A 53 -10.02 -55.11 27.42
N THR A 54 -9.24 -55.54 28.40
CA THR A 54 -7.79 -55.64 28.56
C THR A 54 -7.20 -56.94 27.94
N VAL A 55 -5.87 -57.09 28.07
CA VAL A 55 -4.98 -58.30 27.96
C VAL A 55 -4.02 -58.19 26.75
N LEU A 56 -2.72 -57.86 26.87
CA LEU A 56 -1.56 -58.38 27.66
C LEU A 56 -0.78 -59.51 26.94
N SER A 57 0.42 -59.13 26.45
CA SER A 57 1.73 -59.84 26.45
C SER A 57 2.16 -60.90 25.41
N VAL A 58 3.46 -60.76 25.06
CA VAL A 58 4.59 -61.73 24.91
C VAL A 58 5.30 -61.58 23.54
N LEU A 59 6.52 -61.00 23.39
CA LEU A 59 7.93 -61.33 23.75
C LEU A 59 8.60 -62.48 22.95
N LEU A 60 9.71 -62.19 22.26
CA LEU A 60 11.04 -62.89 22.14
C LEU A 60 11.73 -62.53 20.79
N VAL A 61 12.86 -61.81 20.75
CA VAL A 61 14.29 -62.18 20.97
C VAL A 61 14.92 -62.96 19.81
N VAL A 62 15.98 -62.41 19.20
CA VAL A 62 17.27 -63.10 18.95
C VAL A 62 18.40 -62.06 18.98
N ALA A 63 19.41 -62.35 19.81
CA ALA A 63 20.69 -61.65 19.91
C ALA A 63 21.75 -62.32 19.02
N ALA A 64 22.77 -61.56 18.60
CA ALA A 64 24.10 -62.12 18.32
C ALA A 64 25.18 -61.07 18.60
N THR A 65 25.97 -61.39 19.63
CA THR A 65 27.16 -60.71 20.13
C THR A 65 28.39 -61.00 19.27
N GLY A 66 29.33 -60.05 19.20
CA GLY A 66 30.70 -60.30 18.77
C GLY A 66 31.62 -59.13 19.11
N ALA A 67 32.26 -59.18 20.28
CA ALA A 67 33.27 -58.23 20.73
C ALA A 67 34.65 -58.88 20.71
N THR A 68 35.60 -58.27 20.02
CA THR A 68 37.05 -58.37 20.30
C THR A 68 37.72 -57.06 19.90
N ALA A 69 38.38 -56.40 20.84
CA ALA A 69 39.41 -55.37 20.64
C ALA A 69 40.74 -55.94 21.18
N PRO A 70 41.92 -55.25 21.12
CA PRO A 70 42.32 -54.05 20.37
C PRO A 70 43.69 -54.21 19.64
N VAL A 71 44.00 -53.39 18.63
CA VAL A 71 45.40 -53.02 18.28
C VAL A 71 45.41 -51.58 17.77
N ALA A 72 46.29 -50.76 18.36
CA ALA A 72 46.54 -49.37 17.98
C ALA A 72 47.46 -49.27 16.76
N ALA A 73 47.22 -48.27 15.89
CA ALA A 73 48.21 -47.30 15.40
C ALA A 73 47.74 -46.64 14.09
N GLY A 74 47.76 -45.30 14.09
CA GLY A 74 48.32 -44.55 12.95
C GLY A 74 47.38 -44.06 11.86
N ALA A 75 47.16 -42.75 11.91
CA ALA A 75 47.19 -41.81 10.79
C ALA A 75 45.94 -41.60 9.91
N ASP A 76 45.63 -40.30 9.79
CA ASP A 76 44.99 -39.60 8.66
C ASP A 76 43.48 -39.74 8.48
N THR A 77 42.72 -39.08 9.35
CA THR A 77 41.40 -38.55 9.00
C THR A 77 41.56 -37.12 8.48
N GLY A 78 41.59 -36.97 7.15
CA GLY A 78 41.26 -35.70 6.52
C GLY A 78 39.84 -35.28 6.93
N PRO A 79 39.55 -33.98 7.07
CA PRO A 79 38.22 -33.54 7.44
C PRO A 79 37.25 -33.94 6.32
N SER A 80 36.30 -34.81 6.67
CA SER A 80 35.07 -35.00 5.92
C SER A 80 34.46 -33.61 5.77
N ALA A 81 34.33 -33.15 4.53
CA ALA A 81 33.67 -31.90 4.23
C ALA A 81 32.29 -31.92 4.88
N ASP A 82 32.15 -31.16 5.96
CA ASP A 82 30.88 -30.64 6.41
C ASP A 82 30.22 -30.05 5.16
N VAL A 83 29.00 -30.50 4.90
CA VAL A 83 28.07 -29.71 4.10
C VAL A 83 27.93 -28.41 4.88
N THR A 84 28.71 -27.41 4.50
CA THR A 84 28.54 -26.04 4.93
C THR A 84 27.10 -25.69 4.59
N GLY A 85 26.26 -25.70 5.62
CA GLY A 85 24.98 -25.04 5.56
C GLY A 85 25.24 -23.65 5.00
N VAL A 86 24.43 -23.25 4.03
CA VAL A 86 24.27 -21.84 3.70
C VAL A 86 24.00 -21.17 5.05
N ALA A 87 24.97 -20.41 5.56
CA ALA A 87 24.76 -19.60 6.75
C ALA A 87 23.60 -18.68 6.42
N GLY A 88 22.42 -18.99 6.95
CA GLY A 88 21.20 -18.23 6.70
C GLY A 88 21.45 -16.79 7.13
N SER A 89 21.18 -15.87 6.22
CA SER A 89 21.18 -14.41 6.41
C SER A 89 20.00 -13.95 7.27
N HIS A 90 19.67 -14.71 8.32
CA HIS A 90 18.53 -14.41 9.18
C HIS A 90 18.87 -13.22 10.08
N CYS A 91 17.95 -12.27 10.16
CA CYS A 91 18.00 -11.26 11.21
C CYS A 91 17.93 -11.93 12.57
N THR A 92 18.78 -11.51 13.49
CA THR A 92 18.74 -11.96 14.89
C THR A 92 18.18 -10.85 15.77
N PHE A 93 17.37 -11.25 16.75
CA PHE A 93 16.95 -10.38 17.84
C PHE A 93 17.95 -10.48 19.03
N PRO A 94 18.08 -9.44 19.88
CA PRO A 94 17.36 -8.17 19.83
C PRO A 94 17.80 -7.29 18.65
N VAL A 95 16.89 -6.45 18.18
CA VAL A 95 17.17 -5.42 17.17
C VAL A 95 16.80 -4.04 17.71
N THR A 96 17.75 -3.11 17.64
CA THR A 96 17.53 -1.70 18.00
C THR A 96 17.63 -0.85 16.75
N VAL A 97 16.61 -0.01 16.52
CA VAL A 97 16.54 0.91 15.38
C VAL A 97 15.95 2.24 15.83
N THR A 98 16.52 3.34 15.34
CA THR A 98 15.96 4.68 15.53
C THR A 98 14.85 4.92 14.53
N ASP A 99 13.68 5.29 15.04
CA ASP A 99 12.51 5.54 14.19
C ASP A 99 12.41 7.02 13.74
N ALA A 100 11.38 7.36 12.96
CA ALA A 100 11.22 8.71 12.41
C ALA A 100 10.88 9.80 13.45
N THR A 101 10.69 9.44 14.72
CA THR A 101 10.58 10.39 15.83
C THR A 101 11.93 10.66 16.52
N GLY A 102 13.00 9.99 16.08
CA GLY A 102 14.30 10.00 16.74
C GLY A 102 14.36 9.11 17.98
N THR A 103 13.37 8.24 18.19
CA THR A 103 13.32 7.34 19.35
C THR A 103 14.02 6.03 19.00
N GLU A 104 14.97 5.59 19.85
CA GLU A 104 15.51 4.23 19.77
C GLU A 104 14.45 3.22 20.22
N VAL A 105 14.08 2.32 19.33
CA VAL A 105 13.12 1.24 19.59
C VAL A 105 13.88 -0.08 19.58
N THR A 106 13.84 -0.80 20.69
CA THR A 106 14.40 -2.16 20.81
C THR A 106 13.27 -3.19 20.75
N ILE A 107 13.42 -4.17 19.86
CA ILE A 107 12.56 -5.35 19.77
C ILE A 107 13.41 -6.51 20.27
N GLU A 108 13.05 -7.07 21.42
CA GLU A 108 13.89 -8.00 22.17
C GLU A 108 13.91 -9.42 21.56
N ASP A 109 12.76 -9.86 21.07
CA ASP A 109 12.50 -11.18 20.52
C ASP A 109 11.66 -11.08 19.24
N ASP A 110 11.57 -12.18 18.49
CA ASP A 110 10.76 -12.29 17.28
C ASP A 110 9.26 -12.07 17.57
N PRO A 111 8.64 -10.93 17.15
CA PRO A 111 7.30 -10.56 17.58
C PRO A 111 6.24 -11.45 16.94
N GLN A 112 5.34 -12.01 17.75
CA GLN A 112 4.28 -12.93 17.32
C GLN A 112 2.90 -12.27 17.24
N ARG A 113 2.78 -11.03 17.74
CA ARG A 113 1.54 -10.24 17.75
C ARG A 113 1.81 -8.85 17.20
N LEU A 114 1.45 -8.63 15.95
CA LEU A 114 1.67 -7.38 15.23
C LEU A 114 0.37 -6.57 15.14
N VAL A 115 0.46 -5.26 15.33
CA VAL A 115 -0.63 -4.34 14.97
C VAL A 115 -0.16 -3.37 13.89
N ALA A 116 -0.85 -3.36 12.76
CA ALA A 116 -0.67 -2.37 11.70
C ALA A 116 -1.64 -1.20 11.91
N LEU A 117 -1.15 0.04 12.01
CA LEU A 117 -2.03 1.19 12.26
C LEU A 117 -2.59 1.87 11.00
N ALA A 118 -2.21 1.41 9.81
CA ALA A 118 -2.75 1.94 8.55
C ALA A 118 -2.75 0.89 7.43
N PRO A 119 -3.53 1.09 6.34
CA PRO A 119 -3.62 0.14 5.24
C PRO A 119 -2.28 -0.18 4.57
N SER A 120 -1.35 0.78 4.49
CA SER A 120 0.00 0.54 3.93
C SER A 120 0.81 -0.44 4.76
N ALA A 121 0.76 -0.36 6.09
CA ALA A 121 1.41 -1.31 6.98
C ALA A 121 0.80 -2.71 6.82
N ALA A 122 -0.54 -2.81 6.82
CA ALA A 122 -1.23 -4.09 6.64
C ALA A 122 -0.88 -4.72 5.28
N GLN A 123 -0.89 -3.93 4.21
CA GLN A 123 -0.45 -4.39 2.90
C GLN A 123 0.95 -5.01 2.91
N ILE A 124 1.90 -4.36 3.59
CA ILE A 124 3.28 -4.84 3.65
C ILE A 124 3.34 -6.15 4.44
N LEU A 125 2.68 -6.24 5.61
CA LEU A 125 2.63 -7.48 6.39
C LEU A 125 2.14 -8.67 5.56
N TRP A 126 1.02 -8.50 4.85
CA TRP A 126 0.51 -9.53 3.93
C TRP A 126 1.44 -9.81 2.75
N GLY A 127 2.18 -8.79 2.32
CA GLY A 127 3.13 -8.93 1.21
C GLY A 127 4.35 -9.77 1.58
N ILE A 128 4.75 -9.74 2.86
CA ILE A 128 5.96 -10.42 3.37
C ILE A 128 5.65 -11.72 4.12
N GLY A 129 4.40 -12.19 4.12
CA GLY A 129 3.99 -13.42 4.78
C GLY A 129 3.76 -13.29 6.29
N ALA A 130 3.56 -12.06 6.80
CA ALA A 130 3.37 -11.77 8.21
C ALA A 130 1.89 -11.58 8.63
N GLU A 131 0.94 -12.05 7.80
CA GLU A 131 -0.49 -11.92 8.05
C GLU A 131 -1.00 -12.76 9.22
N ASP A 132 -0.32 -13.86 9.56
CA ASP A 132 -0.69 -14.75 10.66
C ASP A 132 -0.34 -14.12 12.01
N GLU A 133 0.76 -13.37 12.10
CA GLU A 133 1.19 -12.62 13.28
C GLU A 133 0.39 -11.33 13.47
N ALA A 134 -0.27 -10.81 12.42
CA ALA A 134 -1.12 -9.64 12.52
C ALA A 134 -2.36 -9.94 13.39
N VAL A 135 -2.52 -9.20 14.49
CA VAL A 135 -3.68 -9.32 15.41
C VAL A 135 -4.62 -8.12 15.35
N GLY A 136 -4.16 -7.00 14.77
CA GLY A 136 -5.00 -5.82 14.55
C GLY A 136 -4.54 -4.99 13.35
N MET A 137 -5.52 -4.41 12.66
CA MET A 137 -5.34 -3.60 11.44
C MET A 137 -6.61 -2.79 11.16
N PRO A 138 -6.58 -1.78 10.27
CA PRO A 138 -7.80 -1.23 9.73
C PRO A 138 -8.63 -2.31 9.03
N VAL A 139 -9.90 -2.48 9.38
CA VAL A 139 -10.81 -3.42 8.73
C VAL A 139 -11.89 -2.64 7.97
N ASP A 140 -11.49 -2.09 6.82
CA ASP A 140 -12.31 -1.15 6.05
C ASP A 140 -12.17 -1.35 4.53
N TYR A 141 -12.74 -0.42 3.75
CA TYR A 141 -12.64 -0.45 2.29
C TYR A 141 -11.20 -0.36 1.76
N TYR A 142 -10.27 0.27 2.50
CA TYR A 142 -8.89 0.45 2.09
C TYR A 142 -8.03 -0.80 2.32
N THR A 143 -8.51 -1.78 3.09
CA THR A 143 -7.86 -3.08 3.31
C THR A 143 -8.69 -4.26 2.81
N GLY A 144 -9.91 -4.04 2.32
CA GLY A 144 -10.82 -5.11 1.87
C GLY A 144 -10.35 -5.97 0.67
N TYR A 145 -9.22 -5.62 0.05
CA TYR A 145 -8.55 -6.46 -0.95
C TYR A 145 -7.60 -7.51 -0.33
N LEU A 146 -7.33 -7.43 0.97
CA LEU A 146 -6.53 -8.39 1.72
C LEU A 146 -7.40 -9.59 2.11
N ASN A 147 -6.89 -10.79 1.86
CA ASN A 147 -7.48 -12.06 2.29
C ASN A 147 -7.23 -12.32 3.78
N ASP A 148 -7.97 -13.25 4.38
CA ASP A 148 -7.69 -13.77 5.74
C ASP A 148 -7.65 -12.67 6.82
N THR A 149 -8.48 -11.64 6.64
CA THR A 149 -8.66 -10.53 7.59
C THR A 149 -9.77 -10.82 8.61
N GLU A 150 -10.50 -11.93 8.46
CA GLU A 150 -11.57 -12.29 9.38
C GLU A 150 -11.03 -12.51 10.80
N GLY A 151 -11.60 -11.78 11.77
CA GLY A 151 -11.26 -11.91 13.18
C GLY A 151 -10.05 -11.08 13.63
N LYS A 152 -9.42 -10.30 12.73
CA LYS A 152 -8.46 -9.27 13.12
C LYS A 152 -9.18 -8.14 13.87
N THR A 153 -8.55 -7.58 14.89
CA THR A 153 -9.12 -6.44 15.62
C THR A 153 -9.09 -5.20 14.73
N ASP A 154 -10.23 -4.53 14.56
CA ASP A 154 -10.27 -3.23 13.91
C ASP A 154 -9.72 -2.16 14.85
N VAL A 155 -8.61 -1.54 14.46
CA VAL A 155 -7.84 -0.60 15.30
C VAL A 155 -8.04 0.86 14.89
N VAL A 156 -8.93 1.14 13.94
CA VAL A 156 -9.24 2.51 13.52
C VAL A 156 -10.74 2.77 13.50
N ASN A 157 -11.12 4.03 13.62
CA ASN A 157 -12.49 4.48 13.37
C ASN A 157 -12.72 4.65 11.86
N ASP A 158 -13.99 4.85 11.46
CA ASP A 158 -14.38 5.13 10.06
C ASP A 158 -13.66 6.33 9.43
N ASP A 159 -13.19 7.28 10.24
CA ASP A 159 -12.42 8.44 9.80
C ASP A 159 -10.90 8.20 9.70
N GLY A 160 -10.46 6.98 9.98
CA GLY A 160 -9.07 6.55 9.97
C GLY A 160 -8.28 6.87 11.25
N SER A 161 -8.89 7.48 12.26
CA SER A 161 -8.23 7.74 13.54
C SER A 161 -8.03 6.44 14.34
N VAL A 162 -6.86 6.29 14.97
CA VAL A 162 -6.52 5.08 15.74
C VAL A 162 -7.36 4.98 17.02
N ILE A 163 -7.90 3.80 17.30
CA ILE A 163 -8.60 3.46 18.54
C ILE A 163 -7.60 2.86 19.52
N VAL A 164 -7.03 3.70 20.40
CA VAL A 164 -5.97 3.31 21.35
C VAL A 164 -6.35 2.11 22.20
N GLU A 165 -7.59 2.04 22.69
CA GLU A 165 -8.06 0.94 23.53
C GLU A 165 -8.08 -0.40 22.79
N GLN A 166 -8.36 -0.40 21.48
CA GLN A 166 -8.34 -1.61 20.66
C GLN A 166 -6.91 -2.08 20.41
N VAL A 167 -5.99 -1.14 20.17
CA VAL A 167 -4.55 -1.46 20.02
C VAL A 167 -4.00 -2.06 21.31
N VAL A 168 -4.27 -1.44 22.46
CA VAL A 168 -3.83 -1.95 23.78
C VAL A 168 -4.50 -3.30 24.09
N GLY A 169 -5.80 -3.41 23.84
CA GLY A 169 -6.58 -4.64 24.05
C GLY A 169 -6.14 -5.80 23.17
N ALA A 170 -5.55 -5.52 22.00
CA ALA A 170 -4.93 -6.52 21.14
C ALA A 170 -3.59 -7.04 21.69
N GLN A 171 -3.03 -6.47 22.76
CA GLN A 171 -1.78 -6.92 23.40
C GLN A 171 -0.66 -7.24 22.39
N PRO A 172 -0.25 -6.28 21.54
CA PRO A 172 0.80 -6.51 20.55
C PRO A 172 2.19 -6.57 21.18
N ASP A 173 3.08 -7.33 20.56
CA ASP A 173 4.52 -7.29 20.81
C ASP A 173 5.15 -6.09 20.09
N LEU A 174 4.60 -5.72 18.93
CA LEU A 174 5.05 -4.58 18.13
C LEU A 174 3.87 -3.90 17.42
N VAL A 175 3.82 -2.58 17.52
CA VAL A 175 2.89 -1.71 16.78
C VAL A 175 3.66 -0.99 15.66
N LEU A 176 3.16 -1.14 14.43
CA LEU A 176 3.75 -0.59 13.21
C LEU A 176 2.94 0.64 12.80
N ALA A 177 3.54 1.82 12.94
CA ALA A 177 2.88 3.10 12.72
C ALA A 177 3.44 3.82 11.48
N PRO A 178 2.74 3.79 10.32
CA PRO A 178 3.14 4.56 9.15
C PRO A 178 3.18 6.08 9.40
N ASN A 179 3.81 6.82 8.49
CA ASN A 179 4.00 8.27 8.58
C ASN A 179 2.69 9.08 8.74
N VAL A 180 1.56 8.53 8.31
CA VAL A 180 0.23 9.17 8.43
C VAL A 180 -0.33 9.15 9.86
N VAL A 181 0.12 8.25 10.73
CA VAL A 181 -0.28 8.22 12.15
C VAL A 181 0.34 9.44 12.84
N SER A 182 -0.35 10.19 13.69
CA SER A 182 0.26 11.38 14.31
C SER A 182 1.34 11.01 15.35
N ASN A 183 2.31 11.90 15.59
CA ASN A 183 3.31 11.69 16.67
C ASN A 183 2.63 11.63 18.05
N GLU A 184 1.54 12.37 18.25
CA GLU A 184 0.76 12.35 19.48
C GLU A 184 0.11 10.98 19.74
N THR A 185 -0.46 10.36 18.70
CA THR A 185 -1.00 9.00 18.78
C THR A 185 0.09 7.98 19.08
N VAL A 186 1.25 8.08 18.40
CA VAL A 186 2.41 7.22 18.68
C VAL A 186 2.85 7.35 20.13
N GLN A 187 2.96 8.58 20.66
CA GLN A 187 3.34 8.82 22.04
C GLN A 187 2.31 8.24 23.02
N THR A 188 1.02 8.41 22.75
CA THR A 188 -0.06 7.87 23.59
C THR A 188 0.02 6.34 23.72
N LEU A 189 0.32 5.65 22.61
CA LEU A 189 0.49 4.20 22.61
C LEU A 189 1.75 3.76 23.38
N ARG A 190 2.85 4.50 23.27
CA ARG A 190 4.07 4.25 24.05
C ARG A 190 3.88 4.49 25.54
N ASP A 191 3.19 5.57 25.92
CA ASP A 191 2.84 5.88 27.31
C ASP A 191 1.94 4.80 27.93
N SER A 192 1.23 4.04 27.09
CA SER A 192 0.45 2.86 27.47
C SER A 192 1.30 1.59 27.62
N GLY A 193 2.62 1.68 27.46
CA GLY A 193 3.57 0.58 27.64
C GLY A 193 3.79 -0.30 26.41
N LEU A 194 3.34 0.12 25.22
CA LEU A 194 3.53 -0.64 23.98
C LEU A 194 4.85 -0.29 23.28
N THR A 195 5.46 -1.28 22.64
CA THR A 195 6.55 -1.07 21.68
C THR A 195 5.96 -0.59 20.36
N VAL A 196 6.25 0.67 19.98
CA VAL A 196 5.72 1.29 18.76
C VAL A 196 6.88 1.78 17.89
N TYR A 197 6.92 1.34 16.64
CA TYR A 197 7.87 1.84 15.64
C TYR A 197 7.17 2.82 14.67
N ARG A 198 7.65 4.06 14.59
CA ARG A 198 7.11 5.07 13.67
C ARG A 198 7.96 5.17 12.40
N PHE A 199 7.34 4.84 11.27
CA PHE A 199 7.96 4.95 9.95
C PHE A 199 7.92 6.38 9.39
N GLY A 200 8.96 6.74 8.66
CA GLY A 200 9.04 7.97 7.87
C GLY A 200 8.21 7.92 6.60
N ALA A 201 8.06 9.07 5.94
CA ALA A 201 7.50 9.12 4.58
C ALA A 201 8.38 8.31 3.62
N ALA A 202 7.81 7.84 2.51
CA ALA A 202 8.60 7.39 1.36
C ALA A 202 8.40 8.43 0.27
N GLU A 203 9.48 8.98 -0.23
CA GLU A 203 9.48 10.04 -1.24
C GLU A 203 9.63 9.45 -2.65
N ASP A 204 10.36 8.33 -2.76
CA ASP A 204 10.62 7.61 -4.01
C ASP A 204 10.39 6.09 -3.89
N LEU A 205 10.77 5.34 -4.93
CA LEU A 205 10.57 3.89 -5.02
C LEU A 205 11.60 3.13 -4.17
N GLU A 206 12.81 3.66 -4.11
CA GLU A 206 13.93 3.15 -3.34
C GLU A 206 13.61 3.17 -1.83
N ASP A 207 12.96 4.24 -1.35
CA ASP A 207 12.40 4.34 -0.01
C ASP A 207 11.34 3.25 0.26
N VAL A 208 10.52 2.89 -0.73
CA VAL A 208 9.53 1.82 -0.58
C VAL A 208 10.20 0.47 -0.44
N TYR A 209 11.25 0.19 -1.23
CA TYR A 209 12.02 -1.05 -1.11
C TYR A 209 12.66 -1.17 0.27
N ALA A 210 13.36 -0.12 0.71
CA ALA A 210 14.00 -0.07 2.02
C ALA A 210 12.97 -0.19 3.15
N LYS A 211 11.79 0.41 2.99
CA LYS A 211 10.68 0.29 3.94
C LYS A 211 10.20 -1.15 4.03
N ILE A 212 9.95 -1.84 2.93
CA ILE A 212 9.53 -3.26 2.94
C ILE A 212 10.54 -4.12 3.71
N GLU A 213 11.84 -3.95 3.42
CA GLU A 213 12.91 -4.66 4.13
C GLU A 213 12.95 -4.34 5.63
N LEU A 214 12.76 -3.07 5.99
CA LEU A 214 12.67 -2.66 7.38
C LEU A 214 11.48 -3.31 8.10
N TYR A 215 10.31 -3.40 7.47
CA TYR A 215 9.19 -4.18 8.03
C TYR A 215 9.61 -5.64 8.27
N GLY A 216 10.25 -6.29 7.29
CA GLY A 216 10.75 -7.65 7.45
C GLY A 216 11.75 -7.80 8.60
N ARG A 217 12.66 -6.83 8.76
CA ARG A 217 13.66 -6.84 9.84
C ARG A 217 13.02 -6.71 11.23
N LEU A 218 12.05 -5.82 11.37
CA LEU A 218 11.37 -5.57 12.65
C LEU A 218 10.41 -6.71 13.02
N THR A 219 9.95 -7.50 12.04
CA THR A 219 8.91 -8.52 12.23
C THR A 219 9.43 -9.96 12.11
N GLY A 220 10.73 -10.17 11.96
CA GLY A 220 11.31 -11.51 11.77
C GLY A 220 11.17 -12.09 10.36
N ASN A 221 10.52 -11.37 9.44
CA ASN A 221 10.18 -11.80 8.07
C ASN A 221 11.13 -11.27 6.99
N TYR A 222 12.41 -11.05 7.32
CA TYR A 222 13.35 -10.34 6.43
C TYR A 222 13.65 -11.06 5.12
N ASP A 223 13.79 -12.40 5.13
CA ASP A 223 14.09 -13.15 3.91
C ASP A 223 12.99 -12.99 2.86
N GLU A 224 11.72 -13.00 3.28
CA GLU A 224 10.61 -12.76 2.36
C GLU A 224 10.47 -11.30 2.00
N ALA A 225 10.65 -10.37 2.96
CA ALA A 225 10.67 -8.94 2.67
C ALA A 225 11.71 -8.57 1.60
N GLY A 226 12.92 -9.11 1.70
CA GLY A 226 13.99 -8.91 0.71
C GLY A 226 13.65 -9.50 -0.66
N ARG A 227 12.98 -10.65 -0.73
CA ARG A 227 12.48 -11.19 -2.02
C ARG A 227 11.38 -10.32 -2.61
N VAL A 228 10.51 -9.78 -1.76
CA VAL A 228 9.41 -8.91 -2.17
C VAL A 228 9.95 -7.57 -2.68
N SER A 229 10.90 -6.95 -1.98
CA SER A 229 11.55 -5.70 -2.40
C SER A 229 12.30 -5.90 -3.73
N ALA A 230 13.14 -6.93 -3.82
CA ALA A 230 13.89 -7.24 -5.04
C ALA A 230 12.97 -7.54 -6.24
N ARG A 231 11.88 -8.28 -6.03
CA ARG A 231 10.89 -8.52 -7.10
C ARG A 231 10.20 -7.23 -7.52
N MET A 232 9.88 -6.36 -6.57
CA MET A 232 9.29 -5.05 -6.85
C MET A 232 10.25 -4.20 -7.69
N GLU A 233 11.51 -4.10 -7.27
CA GLU A 233 12.58 -3.37 -7.96
C GLU A 233 12.79 -3.89 -9.38
N GLY A 234 12.99 -5.20 -9.56
CA GLY A 234 13.18 -5.78 -10.90
C GLY A 234 12.00 -5.50 -11.84
N GLN A 235 10.77 -5.51 -11.33
CA GLN A 235 9.59 -5.18 -12.14
C GLN A 235 9.51 -3.69 -12.52
N VAL A 236 9.98 -2.80 -11.64
CA VAL A 236 10.06 -1.37 -11.93
C VAL A 236 11.13 -1.11 -12.98
N GLU A 237 12.33 -1.67 -12.82
CA GLU A 237 13.42 -1.52 -13.78
C GLU A 237 13.06 -2.09 -15.15
N ALA A 238 12.40 -3.25 -15.20
CA ALA A 238 11.92 -3.81 -16.46
C ALA A 238 10.95 -2.88 -17.21
N VAL A 239 10.13 -2.11 -16.48
CA VAL A 239 9.25 -1.10 -17.10
C VAL A 239 10.06 0.11 -17.54
N ARG A 240 10.96 0.64 -16.70
CA ARG A 240 11.83 1.78 -17.01
C ARG A 240 12.66 1.50 -18.28
N ASP A 241 13.27 0.33 -18.36
CA ASP A 241 14.08 -0.11 -19.50
C ASP A 241 13.25 -0.26 -20.78
N ALA A 242 12.02 -0.78 -20.68
CA ALA A 242 11.16 -0.95 -21.84
C ALA A 242 10.75 0.41 -22.45
N VAL A 243 10.51 1.42 -21.60
CA VAL A 243 10.02 2.74 -22.03
C VAL A 243 11.12 3.79 -22.21
N SER A 244 12.40 3.44 -22.00
CA SER A 244 13.49 4.44 -21.95
C SER A 244 13.76 5.13 -23.28
N ASP A 245 13.45 4.46 -24.40
CA ASP A 245 13.62 4.96 -25.77
C ASP A 245 12.33 5.53 -26.37
N GLU A 246 11.22 5.55 -25.60
CA GLU A 246 9.92 6.05 -26.03
C GLU A 246 9.76 7.55 -25.73
N ASP A 247 8.91 8.23 -26.50
CA ASP A 247 8.55 9.63 -26.23
C ASP A 247 7.57 9.69 -25.05
N ASN A 248 7.91 10.41 -23.98
CA ASN A 248 7.06 10.48 -22.78
C ASN A 248 5.81 11.37 -23.02
N PRO A 249 4.57 10.82 -23.02
CA PRO A 249 3.38 11.64 -23.19
C PRO A 249 3.15 12.54 -21.97
N ASP A 250 2.51 13.70 -22.19
CA ASP A 250 2.12 14.60 -21.11
C ASP A 250 0.92 14.07 -20.31
N VAL A 251 1.08 13.94 -19.00
CA VAL A 251 0.16 13.26 -18.08
C VAL A 251 -0.36 14.21 -17.01
N PHE A 252 -1.69 14.26 -16.86
CA PHE A 252 -2.34 14.82 -15.68
C PHE A 252 -2.84 13.71 -14.74
N PHE A 253 -2.41 13.74 -13.48
CA PHE A 253 -2.89 12.82 -12.45
C PHE A 253 -4.07 13.43 -11.66
N SER A 254 -5.27 12.91 -11.86
CA SER A 254 -6.46 13.42 -11.18
C SER A 254 -6.66 12.83 -9.79
N LEU A 255 -6.50 13.68 -8.77
CA LEU A 255 -7.02 13.46 -7.41
C LEU A 255 -8.48 13.95 -7.25
N GLY A 256 -9.05 14.54 -8.30
CA GLY A 256 -10.40 15.12 -8.32
C GLY A 256 -10.41 16.64 -8.11
N GLY A 257 -11.38 17.33 -8.73
CA GLY A 257 -11.57 18.77 -8.54
C GLY A 257 -10.39 19.66 -8.94
N GLY A 258 -9.56 19.18 -9.89
CA GLY A 258 -8.34 19.85 -10.38
C GLY A 258 -7.08 19.62 -9.53
N TRP A 259 -7.18 18.86 -8.43
CA TRP A 259 -6.02 18.47 -7.65
C TRP A 259 -5.19 17.40 -8.39
N THR A 260 -3.87 17.52 -8.29
CA THR A 260 -2.87 16.60 -8.82
C THR A 260 -1.69 16.45 -7.86
N ALA A 261 -0.81 15.51 -8.19
CA ALA A 261 0.47 15.28 -7.52
C ALA A 261 1.61 15.89 -8.36
N GLY A 262 2.58 16.51 -7.69
CA GLY A 262 3.78 17.08 -8.30
C GLY A 262 4.82 16.03 -8.65
N GLU A 263 5.87 16.44 -9.36
CA GLU A 263 6.96 15.56 -9.80
C GLU A 263 7.74 14.92 -8.65
N ASP A 264 8.01 15.69 -7.59
CA ASP A 264 8.73 15.23 -6.38
C ASP A 264 7.87 14.37 -5.44
N SER A 265 6.63 14.07 -5.82
CA SER A 265 5.79 13.16 -5.05
C SER A 265 6.05 11.72 -5.47
N PHE A 266 5.79 10.76 -4.59
CA PHE A 266 5.80 9.35 -4.94
C PHE A 266 4.92 9.01 -6.16
N ILE A 267 3.77 9.68 -6.31
CA ILE A 267 2.91 9.50 -7.50
C ILE A 267 3.60 10.03 -8.76
N GLY A 268 4.29 11.17 -8.65
CA GLY A 268 5.14 11.71 -9.72
C GLY A 268 6.23 10.73 -10.14
N GLN A 269 6.91 10.10 -9.16
CA GLN A 269 7.92 9.06 -9.41
C GLN A 269 7.35 7.85 -10.15
N LEU A 270 6.12 7.40 -9.80
CA LEU A 270 5.46 6.31 -10.52
C LEU A 270 5.05 6.70 -11.95
N ILE A 271 4.64 7.95 -12.18
CA ILE A 271 4.33 8.44 -13.53
C ILE A 271 5.60 8.47 -14.38
N ALA A 272 6.70 9.00 -13.83
CA ALA A 272 7.99 9.03 -14.52
C ALA A 272 8.51 7.62 -14.82
N ALA A 273 8.44 6.70 -13.86
CA ALA A 273 8.83 5.31 -14.06
C ALA A 273 7.98 4.58 -15.11
N ALA A 274 6.73 5.02 -15.33
CA ALA A 274 5.86 4.51 -16.38
C ALA A 274 6.15 5.10 -17.77
N GLY A 275 7.14 6.00 -17.89
CA GLY A 275 7.45 6.72 -19.12
C GLY A 275 6.49 7.89 -19.38
N GLY A 276 5.92 8.52 -18.35
CA GLY A 276 5.05 9.69 -18.50
C GLY A 276 5.72 10.99 -18.05
N SER A 277 5.37 12.11 -18.70
CA SER A 277 5.76 13.47 -18.31
C SER A 277 4.67 14.10 -17.43
N ASN A 278 4.94 14.39 -16.16
CA ASN A 278 3.93 14.98 -15.28
C ASN A 278 3.74 16.48 -15.59
N ILE A 279 2.56 16.89 -16.06
CA ILE A 279 2.29 18.30 -16.40
C ILE A 279 2.33 19.27 -15.19
N ALA A 280 2.36 18.73 -13.97
CA ALA A 280 2.51 19.51 -12.74
C ALA A 280 3.97 19.81 -12.36
N ALA A 281 4.94 19.24 -13.09
CA ALA A 281 6.37 19.48 -12.91
C ALA A 281 6.70 20.97 -13.01
N GLY A 282 7.39 21.51 -12.00
CA GLY A 282 7.69 22.95 -11.89
C GLY A 282 6.49 23.89 -11.66
N GLU A 283 5.25 23.39 -11.61
CA GLU A 283 4.04 24.22 -11.48
C GLU A 283 3.53 24.32 -10.03
N LEU A 284 4.00 23.43 -9.15
CA LEU A 284 3.54 23.33 -7.76
C LEU A 284 4.65 23.69 -6.77
N ASN A 285 4.29 24.43 -5.72
CA ASN A 285 5.19 24.76 -4.60
C ASN A 285 5.19 23.69 -3.49
N ARG A 286 4.46 22.58 -3.68
CA ARG A 286 4.31 21.46 -2.75
C ARG A 286 4.09 20.18 -3.56
N SER A 287 4.24 19.02 -2.93
CA SER A 287 4.03 17.71 -3.56
C SER A 287 2.61 17.49 -4.10
N TYR A 288 1.62 18.27 -3.65
CA TYR A 288 0.23 18.20 -4.12
C TYR A 288 -0.37 19.60 -4.24
N GLY A 289 -1.18 19.80 -5.28
CA GLY A 289 -1.78 21.11 -5.55
C GLY A 289 -2.81 21.07 -6.67
N LYS A 290 -3.44 22.21 -6.93
CA LYS A 290 -4.34 22.38 -8.08
C LYS A 290 -3.59 23.08 -9.21
N LEU A 291 -3.73 22.55 -10.43
CA LEU A 291 -3.31 23.28 -11.62
C LEU A 291 -4.40 24.26 -12.06
N SER A 292 -3.96 25.38 -12.63
CA SER A 292 -4.87 26.33 -13.26
C SER A 292 -5.31 25.81 -14.63
N ASP A 293 -6.49 26.23 -15.10
CA ASP A 293 -6.95 25.91 -16.45
C ASP A 293 -6.02 26.45 -17.54
N GLU A 294 -5.27 27.53 -17.26
CA GLU A 294 -4.27 28.09 -18.19
C GLU A 294 -3.09 27.14 -18.37
N VAL A 295 -2.55 26.62 -17.27
CA VAL A 295 -1.47 25.62 -17.31
C VAL A 295 -1.94 24.36 -18.04
N VAL A 296 -3.14 23.87 -17.73
CA VAL A 296 -3.70 22.67 -18.41
C VAL A 296 -3.89 22.92 -19.91
N ALA A 297 -4.38 24.10 -20.31
CA ALA A 297 -4.55 24.43 -21.72
C ALA A 297 -3.21 24.63 -22.45
N GLN A 298 -2.17 25.08 -21.74
CA GLN A 298 -0.84 25.27 -22.30
C GLN A 298 -0.07 23.95 -22.46
N LYS A 299 -0.12 23.09 -21.43
CA LYS A 299 0.57 21.80 -21.41
C LYS A 299 -0.18 20.73 -22.21
N ASP A 300 -1.50 20.87 -22.35
CA ASP A 300 -2.37 19.98 -23.12
C ASP A 300 -2.11 18.47 -22.84
N PRO A 301 -2.53 17.94 -21.69
CA PRO A 301 -2.24 16.55 -21.35
C PRO A 301 -2.79 15.58 -22.40
N GLU A 302 -1.94 14.65 -22.82
CA GLU A 302 -2.25 13.52 -23.72
C GLU A 302 -2.91 12.36 -22.97
N TRP A 303 -2.63 12.23 -21.66
CA TRP A 303 -3.27 11.26 -20.78
C TRP A 303 -3.82 11.90 -19.51
N VAL A 304 -4.98 11.42 -19.06
CA VAL A 304 -5.46 11.65 -17.69
C VAL A 304 -5.50 10.35 -16.92
N VAL A 305 -4.71 10.29 -15.84
CA VAL A 305 -4.72 9.17 -14.89
C VAL A 305 -5.75 9.47 -13.79
N LEU A 306 -6.72 8.57 -13.62
CA LEU A 306 -7.81 8.71 -12.66
C LEU A 306 -7.51 7.88 -11.41
N ASN A 307 -7.37 8.55 -10.26
CA ASN A 307 -7.15 7.91 -8.97
C ASN A 307 -8.41 7.20 -8.43
N GLY A 308 -8.64 5.96 -8.89
CA GLY A 308 -9.81 5.16 -8.55
C GLY A 308 -11.13 5.87 -8.87
N GLN A 309 -12.06 5.84 -7.91
CA GLN A 309 -13.37 6.49 -8.01
C GLN A 309 -13.34 8.01 -7.71
N PHE A 310 -12.28 8.48 -7.06
CA PHE A 310 -12.16 9.88 -6.63
C PHE A 310 -11.53 10.76 -7.72
N GLY A 311 -10.62 10.16 -8.51
CA GLY A 311 -10.11 10.78 -9.73
C GLY A 311 -11.21 10.92 -10.76
N THR A 312 -11.50 12.16 -11.13
CA THR A 312 -12.46 12.50 -12.19
C THR A 312 -11.83 13.54 -13.10
N VAL A 313 -12.14 13.49 -14.40
CA VAL A 313 -11.73 14.56 -15.32
C VAL A 313 -12.42 15.84 -14.87
N PRO A 314 -11.67 16.92 -14.54
CA PRO A 314 -12.28 18.18 -14.17
C PRO A 314 -13.12 18.73 -15.32
N LYS A 315 -14.32 19.25 -15.00
CA LYS A 315 -15.30 19.71 -16.01
C LYS A 315 -15.04 21.15 -16.45
N THR A 316 -13.80 21.45 -16.84
CA THR A 316 -13.42 22.79 -17.32
C THR A 316 -13.19 22.79 -18.82
N PRO A 317 -13.28 23.94 -19.51
CA PRO A 317 -13.00 24.01 -20.94
C PRO A 317 -11.59 23.56 -21.31
N ALA A 318 -10.60 23.76 -20.44
CA ALA A 318 -9.22 23.33 -20.68
C ALA A 318 -9.12 21.81 -20.77
N PHE A 319 -9.63 21.08 -19.76
CA PHE A 319 -9.67 19.61 -19.82
C PHE A 319 -10.58 19.09 -20.92
N ASN A 320 -11.76 19.68 -21.13
CA ASN A 320 -12.68 19.22 -22.17
C ASN A 320 -12.08 19.33 -23.58
N GLN A 321 -11.16 20.27 -23.81
CA GLN A 321 -10.49 20.47 -25.10
C GLN A 321 -9.12 19.79 -25.17
N SER A 322 -8.63 19.20 -24.06
CA SER A 322 -7.32 18.58 -24.06
C SER A 322 -7.29 17.33 -24.92
N THR A 323 -6.12 17.00 -25.43
CA THR A 323 -5.87 15.80 -26.24
C THR A 323 -6.38 14.55 -25.52
N ALA A 324 -6.09 14.40 -24.23
CA ALA A 324 -6.57 13.26 -23.44
C ALA A 324 -8.09 13.03 -23.48
N VAL A 325 -8.89 14.10 -23.40
CA VAL A 325 -10.35 13.99 -23.36
C VAL A 325 -10.94 13.83 -24.76
N GLN A 326 -10.35 14.49 -25.75
CA GLN A 326 -10.79 14.39 -27.15
C GLN A 326 -10.55 12.99 -27.71
N GLU A 327 -9.43 12.37 -27.36
CA GLU A 327 -9.05 11.03 -27.82
C GLU A 327 -9.57 9.91 -26.90
N GLY A 328 -10.01 10.25 -25.69
CA GLY A 328 -10.48 9.26 -24.72
C GLY A 328 -9.37 8.52 -23.98
N ASN A 329 -8.16 9.10 -23.95
CA ASN A 329 -6.96 8.60 -23.27
C ASN A 329 -7.08 8.81 -21.75
N LEU A 330 -7.99 8.05 -21.15
CA LEU A 330 -8.27 8.06 -19.72
C LEU A 330 -7.91 6.69 -19.14
N VAL A 331 -6.88 6.65 -18.29
CA VAL A 331 -6.48 5.42 -17.60
C VAL A 331 -6.88 5.52 -16.13
N ARG A 332 -7.51 4.46 -15.60
CA ARG A 332 -7.87 4.40 -14.18
C ARG A 332 -6.97 3.44 -13.46
N VAL A 333 -6.39 3.91 -12.37
CA VAL A 333 -5.54 3.13 -11.47
C VAL A 333 -6.27 2.83 -10.18
N ASP A 334 -5.92 1.73 -9.52
CA ASP A 334 -6.41 1.44 -8.18
C ASP A 334 -5.80 2.42 -7.17
N ARG A 335 -6.64 3.18 -6.48
CA ARG A 335 -6.20 4.17 -5.48
C ARG A 335 -5.44 3.54 -4.33
N ASN A 336 -5.87 2.38 -3.85
CA ASN A 336 -5.21 1.72 -2.74
C ASN A 336 -3.78 1.36 -3.15
N PHE A 337 -3.59 0.82 -4.36
CA PHE A 337 -2.26 0.49 -4.85
C PHE A 337 -1.45 1.70 -5.28
N MET A 338 -2.09 2.83 -5.60
CA MET A 338 -1.39 4.08 -5.94
C MET A 338 -0.92 4.85 -4.70
N SER A 339 -1.72 4.88 -3.63
CA SER A 339 -1.48 5.75 -2.47
C SER A 339 -0.97 5.03 -1.22
N GLN A 340 -0.98 3.69 -1.19
CA GLN A 340 -0.42 2.92 -0.08
C GLN A 340 0.98 2.43 -0.47
N ASN A 341 2.02 3.13 -0.03
CA ASN A 341 3.41 2.76 -0.32
C ASN A 341 3.69 1.31 0.15
N GLY A 342 4.02 0.43 -0.78
CA GLY A 342 4.23 -1.00 -0.56
C GLY A 342 4.25 -1.81 -1.86
N PRO A 343 4.34 -3.15 -1.77
CA PRO A 343 4.61 -4.02 -2.92
C PRO A 343 3.64 -3.89 -4.10
N ARG A 344 2.37 -3.51 -3.86
CA ARG A 344 1.38 -3.41 -4.94
C ARG A 344 1.50 -2.11 -5.74
N ASN A 345 2.39 -1.17 -5.41
CA ASN A 345 2.63 0.03 -6.24
C ASN A 345 3.08 -0.31 -7.67
N VAL A 346 3.59 -1.53 -7.92
CA VAL A 346 3.89 -2.01 -9.27
C VAL A 346 2.64 -2.13 -10.15
N GLN A 347 1.47 -2.37 -9.57
CA GLN A 347 0.24 -2.54 -10.34
C GLN A 347 -0.16 -1.24 -11.08
N PRO A 348 -0.30 -0.09 -10.42
CA PRO A 348 -0.58 1.15 -11.12
C PRO A 348 0.55 1.57 -12.07
N LEU A 349 1.82 1.28 -11.75
CA LEU A 349 2.94 1.48 -12.68
C LEU A 349 2.70 0.72 -13.99
N LYS A 350 2.42 -0.58 -13.91
CA LYS A 350 2.14 -1.44 -15.06
C LYS A 350 0.94 -0.95 -15.86
N THR A 351 -0.15 -0.58 -15.17
CA THR A 351 -1.35 -0.04 -15.82
C THR A 351 -1.08 1.26 -16.58
N MET A 352 -0.24 2.15 -16.02
CA MET A 352 0.16 3.38 -16.70
C MET A 352 1.08 3.09 -17.89
N ALA A 353 2.11 2.26 -17.71
CA ALA A 353 3.03 1.90 -18.78
C ALA A 353 2.33 1.19 -19.96
N GLU A 354 1.38 0.29 -19.68
CA GLU A 354 0.56 -0.36 -20.70
C GLU A 354 -0.31 0.64 -21.48
N ALA A 355 -0.82 1.66 -20.79
CA ALA A 355 -1.64 2.71 -21.41
C ALA A 355 -0.79 3.67 -22.25
N PHE A 356 0.33 4.14 -21.72
CA PHE A 356 1.19 5.14 -22.35
C PHE A 356 1.98 4.53 -23.52
N HIS A 357 2.49 3.31 -23.32
CA HIS A 357 3.47 2.66 -24.19
C HIS A 357 3.10 1.19 -24.46
N PRO A 358 1.96 0.90 -25.12
CA PRO A 358 1.44 -0.46 -25.24
C PRO A 358 2.38 -1.43 -25.98
N GLU A 359 3.12 -0.96 -26.99
CA GLU A 359 4.06 -1.81 -27.74
C GLU A 359 5.30 -2.15 -26.91
N ALA A 360 5.92 -1.15 -26.28
CA ALA A 360 7.07 -1.34 -25.39
C ALA A 360 6.70 -2.20 -24.18
N TYR A 361 5.57 -1.92 -23.52
CA TYR A 361 5.07 -2.71 -22.39
C TYR A 361 4.81 -4.17 -22.78
N GLY A 362 4.21 -4.40 -23.96
CA GLY A 362 3.92 -5.73 -24.48
C GLY A 362 5.16 -6.58 -24.77
N SER A 363 6.36 -5.98 -24.81
CA SER A 363 7.63 -6.70 -24.95
C SER A 363 8.17 -7.29 -23.65
N ILE A 364 7.64 -6.85 -22.49
CA ILE A 364 8.10 -7.27 -21.16
C ILE A 364 7.51 -8.64 -20.79
N ASP A 365 8.37 -9.63 -20.53
CA ASP A 365 7.97 -10.87 -19.86
C ASP A 365 8.24 -10.80 -18.36
N PHE A 366 7.23 -10.37 -17.59
CA PHE A 366 7.30 -10.28 -16.13
C PHE A 366 7.54 -11.60 -15.41
N SER A 367 7.40 -12.75 -16.08
CA SER A 367 7.71 -14.06 -15.50
C SER A 367 9.20 -14.39 -15.52
N THR A 368 9.97 -13.69 -16.34
CA THR A 368 11.41 -13.87 -16.52
C THR A 368 12.25 -12.67 -16.10
N VAL A 369 11.63 -11.62 -15.55
CA VAL A 369 12.33 -10.43 -15.05
C VAL A 369 13.37 -10.83 -14.03
N GLU A 370 14.62 -10.40 -14.27
CA GLU A 370 15.71 -10.57 -13.35
C GLU A 370 15.44 -9.77 -12.07
N THR A 371 15.48 -10.45 -10.93
CA THR A 371 15.33 -9.81 -9.62
C THR A 371 16.71 -9.57 -9.05
N PRO A 372 17.05 -8.33 -8.62
CA PRO A 372 18.25 -8.07 -7.85
C PRO A 372 18.41 -9.05 -6.69
N GLN A 373 19.64 -9.30 -6.28
CA GLN A 373 19.85 -10.14 -5.11
C GLN A 373 19.37 -9.37 -3.87
N PRO A 374 18.47 -9.95 -3.04
CA PRO A 374 18.04 -9.31 -1.81
C PRO A 374 19.23 -8.94 -0.92
N ALA A 375 19.14 -7.79 -0.26
CA ALA A 375 20.12 -7.42 0.75
C ALA A 375 20.18 -8.48 1.86
N SER A 376 21.37 -8.63 2.47
CA SER A 376 21.54 -9.54 3.61
C SER A 376 21.28 -8.78 4.91
N CYS A 377 20.61 -9.40 5.88
CA CYS A 377 20.23 -8.69 7.12
C CYS A 377 21.42 -8.15 7.94
N THR A 378 22.63 -8.64 7.70
CA THR A 378 23.85 -8.20 8.38
C THR A 378 24.30 -6.78 8.01
N THR A 379 23.80 -6.20 6.93
CA THR A 379 24.10 -4.80 6.57
C THR A 379 23.08 -3.87 7.19
N LEU A 380 23.39 -3.34 8.37
CA LEU A 380 22.80 -2.09 8.83
C LEU A 380 23.37 -0.98 7.95
N THR A 381 22.69 -0.65 6.85
CA THR A 381 22.94 0.62 6.18
C THR A 381 22.19 1.68 6.97
N PRO A 382 22.85 2.66 7.59
CA PRO A 382 22.15 3.79 8.18
C PRO A 382 21.43 4.52 7.04
N THR A 383 20.10 4.56 7.07
CA THR A 383 19.36 5.53 6.25
C THR A 383 19.85 6.91 6.67
N ALA A 384 20.43 7.64 5.72
CA ALA A 384 20.94 8.98 5.96
C ALA A 384 19.82 9.88 6.45
N ASP A 385 20.07 10.44 7.62
CA ASP A 385 19.29 11.46 8.31
C ASP A 385 19.06 12.67 7.39
N GLY A 386 17.79 13.04 7.19
CA GLY A 386 17.40 14.27 6.52
C GLY A 386 17.82 15.46 7.38
N GLY A 387 18.99 16.01 7.08
CA GLY A 387 19.60 17.09 7.83
C GLY A 387 18.70 18.32 7.94
N THR A 388 18.63 18.88 9.15
CA THR A 388 18.51 20.33 9.33
C THR A 388 19.62 20.77 10.27
N GLU A 389 20.61 21.44 9.68
CA GLU A 389 21.74 22.05 10.37
C GLU A 389 21.24 23.02 11.44
N THR A 390 21.56 22.74 12.70
CA THR A 390 21.47 23.73 13.77
C THR A 390 22.68 24.65 13.65
N ALA A 391 22.46 25.85 13.11
CA ALA A 391 23.44 26.93 13.13
C ALA A 391 23.84 27.24 14.58
N THR A 392 25.06 26.86 14.95
CA THR A 392 25.71 27.32 16.17
C THR A 392 26.60 28.51 15.80
N ALA A 393 26.24 29.67 16.36
CA ALA A 393 27.10 30.83 16.40
C ALA A 393 28.34 30.52 17.25
N ASP A 394 29.53 30.81 16.75
CA ASP A 394 30.70 31.07 17.58
C ASP A 394 31.51 32.24 16.99
N ASP A 395 31.93 33.10 17.91
CA ASP A 395 32.56 34.40 17.76
C ASP A 395 34.08 34.25 17.85
N GLY A 396 34.86 34.97 17.03
CA GLY A 396 36.30 34.68 16.94
C GLY A 396 37.19 35.46 15.98
N THR A 397 37.10 36.80 16.00
CA THR A 397 38.22 37.79 15.88
C THR A 397 39.32 37.67 14.79
N ALA A 398 39.23 38.59 13.81
CA ALA A 398 40.22 39.48 13.18
C ALA A 398 41.61 39.00 12.68
N THR A 399 41.94 39.30 11.41
CA THR A 399 42.90 40.37 11.02
C THR A 399 42.82 40.74 9.51
N ALA A 400 43.27 41.96 9.20
CA ALA A 400 43.04 42.77 7.99
C ALA A 400 43.95 42.46 6.78
N ASP A 401 43.46 42.82 5.56
CA ASP A 401 44.07 43.76 4.58
C ASP A 401 43.09 43.84 3.36
N GLY A 402 42.54 44.98 2.91
CA GLY A 402 43.21 46.04 2.17
C GLY A 402 42.77 46.01 0.69
N GLY A 403 41.88 46.92 0.24
CA GLY A 403 41.51 46.98 -1.19
C GLY A 403 40.29 47.82 -1.58
N THR A 404 40.47 49.14 -1.64
CA THR A 404 39.54 50.18 -2.10
C THR A 404 38.99 49.94 -3.53
N ARG A 405 37.69 50.18 -3.76
CA ARG A 405 37.19 50.97 -4.92
C ARG A 405 35.70 51.36 -4.80
N THR A 406 35.49 52.62 -5.10
CA THR A 406 34.30 53.48 -5.03
C THR A 406 33.25 53.18 -6.12
N ALA A 407 31.95 53.25 -5.78
CA ALA A 407 30.91 53.92 -6.59
C ALA A 407 29.57 54.00 -5.83
N ASP A 408 29.08 55.22 -5.65
CA ASP A 408 27.70 55.63 -5.36
C ASP A 408 27.11 56.15 -6.70
N PRO A 409 25.78 56.08 -6.99
CA PRO A 409 24.84 57.05 -6.43
C PRO A 409 23.42 56.52 -6.09
N THR A 410 22.92 56.93 -4.93
CA THR A 410 21.66 57.69 -4.72
C THR A 410 20.33 57.10 -5.21
N ALA A 411 19.40 56.79 -4.28
CA ALA A 411 18.17 57.57 -4.03
C ALA A 411 17.07 56.81 -3.22
N THR A 412 16.74 57.38 -2.06
CA THR A 412 15.37 57.61 -1.52
C THR A 412 14.54 56.42 -0.98
N ALA A 413 14.49 56.35 0.35
CA ALA A 413 13.38 55.78 1.13
C ALA A 413 12.18 56.76 1.19
N PRO A 414 10.98 56.29 1.59
CA PRO A 414 10.62 56.53 2.99
C PRO A 414 9.89 55.37 3.70
N ALA A 415 10.22 55.27 5.00
CA ALA A 415 9.38 55.05 6.18
C ALA A 415 8.32 53.91 6.22
N ALA A 416 8.68 52.91 7.04
CA ALA A 416 7.96 52.39 8.21
C ALA A 416 6.50 51.92 8.09
N ASP A 417 6.30 50.62 8.32
CA ASP A 417 5.30 50.18 9.30
C ASP A 417 5.83 48.94 10.06
N GLU A 418 5.68 48.96 11.38
CA GLU A 418 6.03 47.88 12.29
C GLU A 418 4.90 46.85 12.28
N THR A 419 5.18 45.58 11.98
CA THR A 419 4.44 44.47 12.60
C THR A 419 5.33 43.24 12.74
N ALA A 420 5.39 42.75 13.97
CA ALA A 420 6.08 41.54 14.37
C ALA A 420 5.56 40.32 13.58
N SER A 421 6.49 39.53 13.03
CA SER A 421 6.20 38.24 12.41
C SER A 421 6.71 37.12 13.31
N THR A 422 5.76 36.39 13.90
CA THR A 422 5.94 35.08 14.53
C THR A 422 6.41 34.07 13.48
N PRO A 423 7.30 33.11 13.77
CA PRO A 423 7.64 32.07 12.81
C PRO A 423 6.46 31.09 12.71
N ALA A 424 5.91 30.96 11.51
CA ALA A 424 4.86 30.01 11.20
C ALA A 424 5.46 28.60 11.09
N THR A 425 4.99 27.73 11.98
CA THR A 425 5.22 26.30 12.01
C THR A 425 4.67 25.63 10.75
N ALA A 426 5.42 24.65 10.25
CA ALA A 426 5.02 23.69 9.23
C ALA A 426 3.81 22.87 9.69
N ALA A 427 2.79 22.74 8.83
CA ALA A 427 1.86 21.61 8.71
C ALA A 427 0.81 21.88 7.62
N ASP A 428 0.15 20.81 7.19
CA ASP A 428 -1.10 20.75 6.40
C ASP A 428 -0.98 20.65 4.87
N GLY A 429 -0.69 19.42 4.43
CA GLY A 429 -1.37 18.85 3.27
C GLY A 429 -2.84 18.57 3.60
N PRO A 430 -3.75 18.50 2.61
CA PRO A 430 -5.18 18.49 2.87
C PRO A 430 -5.61 17.22 3.60
N GLY A 431 -6.00 17.39 4.87
CA GLY A 431 -6.80 16.42 5.60
C GLY A 431 -8.14 16.23 4.91
N PHE A 432 -8.43 15.00 4.52
CA PHE A 432 -9.77 14.58 4.10
C PHE A 432 -10.62 14.38 5.35
N THR A 433 -11.12 15.47 5.95
CA THR A 433 -12.21 15.37 6.92
C THR A 433 -13.51 15.15 6.16
N ALA A 434 -14.17 14.04 6.49
CA ALA A 434 -15.45 13.65 5.93
C ALA A 434 -16.53 14.67 6.30
N LEU A 435 -17.01 15.45 5.32
CA LEU A 435 -18.26 16.19 5.42
C LEU A 435 -19.38 15.38 4.74
N THR A 436 -19.97 14.44 5.48
CA THR A 436 -21.26 13.83 5.12
C THR A 436 -22.39 14.63 5.76
N GLY A 437 -23.28 15.11 4.89
CA GLY A 437 -24.43 15.94 5.24
C GLY A 437 -25.48 15.21 6.08
N VAL A 438 -26.02 15.92 7.06
CA VAL A 438 -27.26 15.57 7.75
C VAL A 438 -28.36 16.49 7.23
N LEU A 439 -29.19 15.97 6.33
CA LEU A 439 -30.44 16.61 5.91
C LEU A 439 -31.51 15.52 5.70
N ALA A 440 -32.13 15.09 6.79
CA ALA A 440 -33.52 14.61 6.81
C ALA A 440 -33.93 14.26 8.24
N LEU A 441 -34.79 15.09 8.84
CA LEU A 441 -35.96 14.73 9.66
C LEU A 441 -36.27 15.89 10.59
N LEU A 442 -37.23 16.74 10.18
CA LEU A 442 -38.21 17.40 11.04
C LEU A 442 -39.03 18.38 10.20
N ALA A 443 -40.15 17.91 9.65
CA ALA A 443 -41.26 18.81 9.30
C ALA A 443 -42.60 18.08 9.35
N ALA A 444 -43.48 18.63 10.18
CA ALA A 444 -44.93 18.54 10.13
C ALA A 444 -45.63 17.32 10.75
N ALA A 445 -45.44 17.18 12.06
CA ALA A 445 -46.51 16.81 12.99
C ALA A 445 -47.62 17.88 13.10
N LEU A 446 -48.19 18.34 11.97
CA LEU A 446 -49.16 19.45 11.94
C LEU A 446 -50.36 19.23 10.99
N LEU A 447 -50.81 17.99 10.78
CA LEU A 447 -52.07 17.72 10.06
C LEU A 447 -53.02 16.71 10.73
N PHE A 448 -52.95 16.57 12.06
CA PHE A 448 -53.94 15.79 12.83
C PHE A 448 -54.60 16.60 13.96
N ARG A 449 -54.97 17.86 13.68
CA ARG A 449 -55.75 18.68 14.63
C ARG A 449 -56.75 19.63 13.96
N ARG A 450 -57.82 19.06 13.38
CA ARG A 450 -59.20 19.60 13.29
C ARG A 450 -60.05 18.50 12.60
N ARG A 451 -60.62 17.53 13.32
CA ARG A 451 -61.98 17.53 13.94
C ARG A 451 -63.04 18.10 12.99
N GLU A 452 -63.99 17.29 12.52
CA GLU A 452 -65.27 17.05 13.20
C GLU A 452 -65.87 18.36 13.71
N GLY A 453 -66.87 18.86 12.98
CA GLY A 453 -67.55 20.13 13.20
C GLY A 453 -67.94 20.76 11.89
#